data_AF-A0A6B2DL06-F1
#
_entry.id   AF-A0A6B2DL06-F1
#
_cell.length_a   1.000
_cell.length_b   1.000
_cell.length_c   1.000
_cell.angle_alpha   90.00
_cell.angle_beta   90.00
_cell.angle_gamma   90.00
#
_symmetry.space_group_name_H-M   'P 1'
#
loop_
_entity.id
_entity.type
_entity.pdbx_description
1 polymer ?
#
loop_
_entity_poly.entity_id
_entity_poly.type
_entity_poly.pdbx_seq_one_letter_code
_entity_poly.pdbx_strand_id
1 'polypeptide(L)' 'AHYAIWDATDLVVATPDTRVQRWSTDPRAGVPPLPRLEPDAALPACLRTVRAGEVLHDAIT' A
#
# COMPACT_ATOMS: atom_id res chain seq x y z
N ALA A 1 1.36 13.68 13.06
CA ALA A 1 1.68 12.61 12.08
C ALA A 1 0.47 11.69 11.93
N HIS A 2 0.30 11.07 10.77
CA HIS A 2 -0.78 10.13 10.44
C HIS A 2 -0.17 8.91 9.76
N TYR A 3 -0.68 7.71 10.04
CA TYR A 3 -0.19 6.49 9.41
C TYR A 3 -1.26 5.39 9.42
N ALA A 4 -1.03 4.38 8.59
CA ALA A 4 -1.78 3.14 8.60
C ALA A 4 -0.81 1.95 8.54
N ILE A 5 -1.21 0.83 9.15
CA ILE A 5 -0.50 -0.45 9.12
C ILE A 5 -1.33 -1.41 8.29
N TRP A 6 -0.69 -2.08 7.35
CA TRP A 6 -1.34 -3.04 6.45
C TRP A 6 -0.64 -4.39 6.53
N ASP A 7 -1.44 -5.45 6.51
CA ASP A 7 -0.97 -6.78 6.16
C ASP A 7 -1.02 -6.91 4.63
N ALA A 8 0.14 -7.04 4.00
CA ALA A 8 0.29 -7.16 2.55
C ALA A 8 1.14 -8.39 2.26
N THR A 9 0.46 -9.51 1.97
CA THR A 9 1.08 -10.83 1.84
C THR A 9 2.10 -10.90 0.71
N ASP A 10 1.78 -10.29 -0.43
CA ASP A 10 2.64 -10.26 -1.61
C ASP A 10 2.96 -8.82 -2.02
N LEU A 11 4.25 -8.51 -2.10
CA LEU A 11 4.76 -7.25 -2.62
C LEU A 11 5.30 -7.46 -4.04
N VAL A 12 4.80 -6.68 -4.98
CA VAL A 12 5.15 -6.74 -6.40
C VAL A 12 5.75 -5.42 -6.87
N VAL A 13 6.69 -5.50 -7.80
CA VAL A 13 7.14 -4.31 -8.53
C VAL A 13 6.08 -4.02 -9.59
N ALA A 14 5.30 -2.97 -9.38
CA ALA A 14 4.29 -2.55 -10.34
C ALA A 14 4.97 -2.16 -11.67
N THR A 15 4.61 -2.84 -12.75
CA THR A 15 4.93 -2.34 -14.10
C THR A 15 3.90 -1.24 -14.40
N PRO A 16 4.31 -0.04 -14.83
CA PRO A 16 3.39 1.08 -15.00
C PRO A 16 2.24 0.74 -15.95
N ASP A 17 1.00 0.90 -15.49
CA ASP A 17 -0.14 0.94 -16.40
C ASP A 17 -0.08 2.27 -17.17
N THR A 18 0.04 2.20 -18.49
CA THR A 18 0.19 3.36 -19.37
C THR A 18 -0.99 4.32 -19.30
N ARG A 19 -2.13 3.90 -18.73
CA ARG A 19 -3.34 4.72 -18.58
C ARG A 19 -3.36 5.56 -17.30
N VAL A 20 -2.50 5.29 -16.31
CA VAL A 20 -2.52 5.96 -15.01
C VAL A 20 -1.11 6.31 -14.53
N GLN A 21 -0.64 7.53 -14.83
CA GLN A 21 0.61 8.05 -14.26
C GLN A 21 0.31 8.87 -12.99
N ARG A 22 0.24 8.21 -11.83
CA ARG A 22 0.01 8.87 -10.52
C ARG A 22 1.27 9.05 -9.67
N TRP A 23 2.42 8.54 -10.13
CA TRP A 23 3.70 8.57 -9.41
C TRP A 23 4.87 8.51 -10.41
N SER A 24 6.06 8.92 -9.96
CA SER A 24 7.27 8.93 -10.80
C SER A 24 7.63 7.52 -11.25
N THR A 25 7.73 7.30 -12.56
CA THR A 25 8.22 6.05 -13.15
C THR A 25 9.74 6.03 -13.31
N ASP A 26 10.46 7.02 -12.79
CA ASP A 26 11.93 7.06 -12.87
C ASP A 26 12.51 5.88 -12.05
N PRO A 27 13.29 4.97 -12.65
CA PRO A 27 13.93 3.86 -11.94
C PRO A 27 14.83 4.32 -10.79
N ARG A 28 15.36 5.55 -10.86
CA ARG A 28 16.16 6.16 -9.79
C ARG A 28 15.34 6.57 -8.57
N ALA A 29 14.02 6.66 -8.71
CA ALA A 29 13.12 6.94 -7.59
C ALA A 29 13.07 5.77 -6.59
N GLY A 30 13.61 4.59 -6.93
CA GLY A 30 13.75 3.47 -6.00
C GLY A 30 12.41 3.05 -5.41
N VAL A 31 11.36 3.02 -6.22
CA VAL A 31 10.00 2.83 -5.71
C VAL A 31 9.90 1.44 -5.08
N PRO A 32 9.54 1.36 -3.80
CA PRO A 32 9.43 0.09 -3.11
C PRO A 32 8.31 -0.74 -3.77
N PRO A 33 8.42 -2.07 -3.71
CA PRO A 33 7.36 -2.94 -4.19
C PRO A 33 6.07 -2.66 -3.41
N LEU A 34 4.94 -2.66 -4.14
CA LEU A 34 3.62 -2.33 -3.62
C LEU A 34 2.80 -3.61 -3.41
N PRO A 35 1.75 -3.58 -2.57
CA PRO A 35 0.83 -4.70 -2.45
C PRO A 35 0.23 -5.09 -3.80
N ARG A 36 0.10 -6.41 -4.02
CA ARG A 36 -0.61 -6.99 -5.17
C ARG A 36 -2.11 -6.64 -5.09
N LEU A 37 -2.73 -6.19 -6.20
CA LEU A 37 -4.12 -5.71 -6.24
C LEU A 37 -4.93 -6.26 -7.43
N GLU A 38 -4.44 -7.30 -8.09
CA GLU A 38 -5.13 -7.98 -9.19
C GLU A 38 -6.45 -8.62 -8.71
N PRO A 39 -7.47 -8.76 -9.58
CA PRO A 39 -8.81 -9.20 -9.18
C PRO A 39 -8.87 -10.52 -8.38
N ASP A 40 -7.97 -11.45 -8.67
CA ASP A 40 -7.92 -12.78 -8.03
C ASP A 40 -6.86 -12.86 -6.91
N ALA A 41 -6.22 -11.76 -6.55
CA ALA A 41 -5.24 -11.71 -5.47
C ALA A 41 -5.93 -11.50 -4.12
N ALA A 42 -5.35 -12.07 -3.05
CA ALA A 42 -5.72 -11.71 -1.70
C ALA A 42 -5.39 -10.23 -1.48
N LEU A 43 -6.41 -9.42 -1.17
CA LEU A 43 -6.24 -7.98 -0.98
C LEU A 43 -5.59 -7.69 0.37
N PRO A 44 -4.75 -6.65 0.45
CA PRO A 44 -4.12 -6.26 1.71
C PRO A 44 -5.19 -5.80 2.72
N ALA A 45 -5.03 -6.22 3.97
CA ALA A 45 -5.94 -5.87 5.05
C ALA A 45 -5.38 -4.68 5.85
N CYS A 46 -6.20 -3.65 6.06
CA CYS A 46 -5.83 -2.56 6.96
C CYS A 46 -5.93 -3.07 8.39
N LEU A 47 -4.79 -3.09 9.07
CA LEU A 47 -4.69 -3.57 10.44
C LEU A 47 -4.89 -2.44 11.45
N ARG A 48 -4.39 -1.23 11.14
CA ARG A 48 -4.55 -0.07 12.04
C ARG A 48 -4.51 1.23 11.27
N THR A 49 -5.30 2.21 11.69
CA THR A 49 -5.22 3.61 11.21
C THR A 49 -5.09 4.55 12.40
N VAL A 50 -4.08 5.43 12.38
CA VAL A 50 -3.84 6.43 13.42
C VAL A 50 -3.82 7.83 12.83
N ARG A 51 -4.61 8.73 13.41
CA ARG A 51 -4.68 10.14 13.03
C ARG A 51 -4.30 11.03 14.21
N ALA A 52 -3.20 11.76 14.12
CA ALA A 52 -2.75 12.66 15.18
C ALA A 52 -2.63 11.98 16.56
N GLY A 53 -2.25 10.69 16.58
CA GLY A 53 -2.17 9.87 17.79
C GLY A 53 -3.46 9.15 18.18
N GLU A 54 -4.61 9.48 17.58
CA GLU A 54 -5.90 8.82 17.78
C GLU A 54 -6.03 7.58 16.90
N VAL A 55 -6.34 6.42 17.48
CA VAL A 55 -6.61 5.19 16.73
C VAL A 55 -8.04 5.24 16.18
N LEU A 56 -8.18 5.21 14.86
CA LEU A 56 -9.48 5.25 14.17
C LEU A 56 -9.97 3.86 13.75
N HIS A 57 -9.03 2.92 13.54
CA HIS A 57 -9.29 1.53 13.18
C HIS A 57 -8.21 0.66 13.82
N ASP A 58 -8.60 -0.49 14.36
CA ASP A 58 -7.69 -1.46 14.95
C ASP A 58 -8.20 -2.90 14.79
N ALA A 59 -7.34 -3.76 14.24
CA ALA A 59 -7.57 -5.18 14.05
C ALA A 59 -6.36 -6.03 14.51
N ILE A 60 -5.38 -5.41 15.18
CA ILE A 60 -4.17 -6.07 15.71
C ILE A 60 -4.37 -6.48 17.18
N THR A 61 -5.30 -5.84 17.87
CA THR A 61 -5.61 -6.05 19.29
C THR A 61 -6.87 -6.89 19.42
#